data_AF-A0A354AZL2-F1
#
_entry.id   AF-A0A354AZL2-F1
#
_cell.length_a   1.000
_cell.length_b   1.000
_cell.length_c   1.000
_cell.angle_alpha   90.00
_cell.angle_beta   90.00
_cell.angle_gamma   90.00
#
_symmetry.space_group_name_H-M   'P 1'
#
loop_
_entity.id
_entity.type
_entity.pdbx_description
1 polymer ?
#
loop_
_entity_poly.entity_id
_entity_poly.type
_entity_poly.pdbx_seq_one_letter_code
_entity_poly.pdbx_strand_id
1 'polypeptide(L)'
;MTWTPFELDRLALEIVLEAKKCDAKIKEPDLDAKNRKEKLKKSESSEPSKQEGSLGSLNQVYKMRAACTYGLERFWGEHLRLAHVEDPSKQDQAKKQEKAQFKEDRKKAKIIVDTWLSFVGIMKVAGIHLPNTVVNLDKGTEIPPRALAVDEIEKFSNQIWNLSTMEAQISLSVLTSFCDSIVWWTQRLKSGTGDQQDEI
;
A
#
# COMPACT_ATOMS: atom_id res chain seq x y z
N MET A 1 -2.85 -22.64 -16.13
CA MET A 1 -2.27 -22.76 -14.77
C MET A 1 -3.42 -23.05 -13.83
N THR A 2 -3.33 -24.14 -13.07
CA THR A 2 -4.31 -24.50 -12.04
C THR A 2 -3.98 -23.73 -10.77
N TRP A 3 -4.89 -22.87 -10.35
CA TRP A 3 -4.72 -22.08 -9.13
C TRP A 3 -4.69 -23.01 -7.92
N THR A 4 -3.61 -22.99 -7.15
CA THR A 4 -3.51 -23.75 -5.90
C THR A 4 -4.17 -22.96 -4.75
N PRO A 5 -4.75 -23.64 -3.74
CA PRO A 5 -5.44 -22.98 -2.62
C PRO A 5 -4.61 -21.89 -1.89
N PHE A 6 -3.29 -21.93 -2.03
CA PHE A 6 -2.35 -21.04 -1.34
C PHE A 6 -1.87 -19.85 -2.18
N GLU A 7 -2.30 -19.72 -3.44
CA GLU A 7 -1.82 -18.65 -4.33
C GLU A 7 -2.25 -17.25 -3.86
N LEU A 8 -3.47 -17.12 -3.34
CA LEU A 8 -3.96 -15.87 -2.77
C LEU A 8 -3.12 -15.43 -1.58
N ASP A 9 -2.89 -16.35 -0.63
CA ASP A 9 -2.12 -16.08 0.58
C ASP A 9 -0.65 -15.81 0.27
N ARG A 10 -0.09 -16.51 -0.72
CA ARG A 10 1.26 -16.26 -1.20
C ARG A 10 1.39 -14.86 -1.80
N LEU A 11 0.47 -14.45 -2.69
CA LEU A 11 0.48 -13.10 -3.28
C LEU A 11 0.29 -12.04 -2.19
N ALA A 12 -0.59 -12.29 -1.21
CA ALA A 12 -0.78 -11.39 -0.09
C ALA A 12 0.50 -11.23 0.74
N LEU A 13 1.20 -12.33 1.04
CA LEU A 13 2.49 -12.32 1.72
C LEU A 13 3.55 -11.54 0.92
N GLU A 14 3.67 -11.79 -0.39
CA GLU A 14 4.60 -11.10 -1.27
C GLU A 14 4.38 -9.58 -1.26
N ILE A 15 3.12 -9.12 -1.35
CA ILE A 15 2.75 -7.71 -1.25
C ILE A 15 3.18 -7.11 0.10
N VAL A 16 2.88 -7.80 1.22
CA VAL A 16 3.24 -7.29 2.56
C VAL A 16 4.76 -7.22 2.74
N LEU A 17 5.50 -8.22 2.26
CA LEU A 17 6.96 -8.22 2.32
C LEU A 17 7.58 -7.09 1.50
N GLU A 18 7.09 -6.84 0.28
CA GLU A 18 7.55 -5.71 -0.54
C GLU A 18 7.21 -4.37 0.09
N ALA A 19 6.00 -4.20 0.65
CA ALA A 19 5.63 -3.00 1.38
C ALA A 19 6.54 -2.75 2.59
N LYS A 20 6.88 -3.80 3.36
CA LYS A 20 7.85 -3.71 4.47
C LYS A 20 9.24 -3.28 3.99
N LYS A 21 9.72 -3.83 2.87
CA LYS A 21 11.01 -3.41 2.27
C LYS A 21 10.97 -1.95 1.83
N CYS A 22 9.89 -1.50 1.21
CA CYS A 22 9.69 -0.10 0.81
C CYS A 22 9.67 0.85 2.01
N ASP A 23 9.06 0.45 3.12
CA ASP A 23 9.08 1.21 4.37
C ASP A 23 10.46 1.24 5.04
N ALA A 24 11.22 0.13 4.98
CA ALA A 24 12.56 0.05 5.53
C ALA A 24 13.58 0.90 4.74
N LYS A 25 13.51 0.92 3.40
CA LYS A 25 14.43 1.67 2.51
C LYS A 25 14.42 3.19 2.72
N ILE A 26 13.39 3.76 3.37
CA ILE A 26 13.31 5.20 3.64
C ILE A 26 13.89 5.56 5.03
N LYS A 27 14.14 4.56 5.89
CA LYS A 27 14.75 4.75 7.22
C LYS A 27 16.28 4.84 7.23
N GLU A 28 16.94 4.93 6.09
CA GLU A 28 18.27 5.53 6.05
C GLU A 28 18.16 7.05 5.80
N PRO A 29 18.02 7.85 6.86
CA PRO A 29 18.64 9.16 6.92
C PRO A 29 19.82 9.09 7.90
N ASP A 30 21.02 9.30 7.37
CA ASP A 30 22.06 10.15 7.98
C ASP A 30 22.00 10.26 9.52
N LEU A 31 22.56 9.26 10.21
CA LEU A 31 22.74 9.28 11.66
C LEU A 31 24.22 9.39 12.10
N ASP A 32 25.15 9.66 11.18
CA ASP A 32 26.58 9.70 11.50
C ASP A 32 27.14 11.10 11.84
N ALA A 33 26.37 12.18 11.75
CA ALA A 33 26.96 13.52 11.90
C ALA A 33 26.70 14.29 13.22
N LYS A 34 25.80 13.85 14.13
CA LYS A 34 25.42 14.74 15.27
C LYS A 34 25.36 14.18 16.70
N ASN A 35 25.45 12.88 16.94
CA ASN A 35 25.28 12.34 18.30
C ASN A 35 26.58 11.87 19.00
N ARG A 36 27.70 12.56 18.79
CA ARG A 36 28.96 12.29 19.51
C ARG A 36 29.25 13.19 20.72
N LYS A 37 28.35 14.11 21.11
CA LYS A 37 28.61 15.05 22.23
C LYS A 37 27.59 15.14 23.37
N GLU A 38 26.48 14.38 23.35
CA GLU A 38 25.51 14.41 24.48
C GLU A 38 25.39 13.09 25.27
N LYS A 39 26.23 12.10 25.01
CA LYS A 39 26.39 10.92 25.90
C LYS A 39 27.47 11.16 26.96
N LEU A 40 27.35 12.21 27.76
CA LEU A 40 28.08 12.31 29.02
C LEU A 40 27.42 13.29 30.02
N LYS A 41 26.11 13.18 30.24
CA LYS A 41 25.43 13.65 31.48
C LYS A 41 23.92 13.42 31.38
N LYS A 42 23.46 12.25 31.78
CA LYS A 42 22.40 12.03 32.79
C LYS A 42 22.00 10.56 32.76
N SER A 43 22.63 9.82 33.65
CA SER A 43 22.01 8.69 34.32
C SER A 43 20.84 9.19 35.16
N GLU A 44 19.74 8.45 35.11
CA GLU A 44 18.72 8.21 36.14
C GLU A 44 17.28 8.42 35.66
N SER A 45 16.54 7.30 35.84
CA SER A 45 15.10 7.09 35.88
C SER A 45 14.25 7.16 34.59
N SER A 46 13.38 6.14 34.51
CA SER A 46 12.14 6.00 33.73
C SER A 46 12.20 5.65 32.23
N GLU A 47 11.68 4.45 31.97
CA GLU A 47 10.99 3.94 30.78
C GLU A 47 11.78 3.69 29.47
N PRO A 48 11.80 2.45 28.95
CA PRO A 48 12.20 2.22 27.58
C PRO A 48 11.10 2.71 26.65
N SER A 49 11.24 3.94 26.16
CA SER A 49 10.42 4.47 25.08
C SER A 49 10.58 3.61 23.82
N LYS A 50 9.63 2.70 23.60
CA LYS A 50 9.50 1.91 22.38
C LYS A 50 9.29 2.86 21.20
N GLN A 51 10.34 3.10 20.42
CA GLN A 51 10.21 3.65 19.07
C GLN A 51 9.68 2.56 18.13
N GLU A 52 8.38 2.26 18.22
CA GLU A 52 7.66 1.51 17.19
C GLU A 52 7.62 2.35 15.92
N GLY A 53 8.44 1.97 14.94
CA GLY A 53 8.51 2.68 13.67
C GLY A 53 7.20 2.56 12.89
N SER A 54 6.54 3.69 12.67
CA SER A 54 5.32 3.83 11.85
C SER A 54 5.44 3.07 10.51
N LEU A 55 4.74 1.93 10.40
CA LEU A 55 4.51 1.18 9.16
C LEU A 55 3.34 1.84 8.41
N GLY A 56 3.53 3.08 7.97
CA GLY A 56 2.44 3.91 7.46
C GLY A 56 1.80 3.37 6.18
N SER A 57 2.54 2.61 5.35
CA SER A 57 2.00 1.94 4.16
C SER A 57 1.15 0.71 4.51
N LEU A 58 1.55 -0.09 5.51
CA LEU A 58 0.78 -1.25 5.96
C LEU A 58 -0.52 -0.89 6.67
N ASN A 59 -0.58 0.29 7.29
CA ASN A 59 -1.84 0.79 7.84
C ASN A 59 -2.86 1.13 6.75
N GLN A 60 -2.44 1.27 5.48
CA GLN A 60 -3.35 1.48 4.35
C GLN A 60 -4.18 0.24 4.03
N VAL A 61 -3.71 -0.97 4.36
CA VAL A 61 -4.41 -2.23 4.06
C VAL A 61 -5.80 -2.27 4.71
N TYR A 62 -5.95 -1.72 5.92
CA TYR A 62 -7.26 -1.61 6.57
C TYR A 62 -8.22 -0.70 5.80
N LYS A 63 -7.71 0.37 5.19
CA LYS A 63 -8.51 1.27 4.35
C LYS A 63 -8.85 0.64 3.01
N MET A 64 -7.94 -0.18 2.46
CA MET A 64 -8.20 -0.98 1.26
C MET A 64 -9.37 -1.94 1.46
N ARG A 65 -9.39 -2.67 2.59
CA ARG A 65 -10.51 -3.52 2.97
C ARG A 65 -11.82 -2.75 3.05
N ALA A 66 -11.81 -1.58 3.70
CA ALA A 66 -13.00 -0.73 3.78
C ALA A 66 -13.44 -0.20 2.40
N ALA A 67 -12.51 0.09 1.50
CA ALA A 67 -12.83 0.57 0.15
C ALA A 67 -13.56 -0.49 -0.70
N CYS A 68 -13.34 -1.79 -0.44
CA CYS A 68 -13.98 -2.87 -1.18
C CYS A 68 -15.52 -2.83 -1.08
N THR A 69 -16.07 -2.36 0.04
CA THR A 69 -17.53 -2.27 0.24
C THR A 69 -18.18 -1.21 -0.65
N TYR A 70 -17.40 -0.27 -1.16
CA TYR A 70 -17.85 0.78 -2.07
C TYR A 70 -17.65 0.42 -3.56
N GLY A 71 -17.19 -0.79 -3.87
CA GLY A 71 -17.06 -1.29 -5.23
C GLY A 71 -15.65 -1.26 -5.80
N LEU A 72 -15.47 -1.92 -6.95
CA LEU A 72 -14.18 -2.07 -7.65
C LEU A 72 -13.62 -0.71 -8.10
N GLU A 73 -14.49 0.18 -8.61
CA GLU A 73 -14.14 1.53 -9.02
C GLU A 73 -13.58 2.35 -7.86
N ARG A 74 -14.22 2.28 -6.69
CA ARG A 74 -13.78 3.04 -5.53
C ARG A 74 -12.46 2.51 -4.97
N PHE A 75 -12.30 1.19 -4.93
CA PHE A 75 -11.05 0.57 -4.53
C PHE A 75 -9.91 1.01 -5.46
N TRP A 76 -10.12 0.91 -6.76
CA TRP A 76 -9.13 1.31 -7.75
C TRP A 76 -8.82 2.80 -7.64
N GLY A 77 -9.80 3.70 -7.62
CA GLY A 77 -9.56 5.15 -7.60
C GLY A 77 -8.77 5.68 -6.38
N GLU A 78 -8.62 4.90 -5.31
CA GLU A 78 -7.87 5.31 -4.13
C GLU A 78 -6.37 5.49 -4.42
N HIS A 79 -5.77 4.71 -5.33
CA HIS A 79 -4.37 4.92 -5.70
C HIS A 79 -4.18 6.24 -6.47
N LEU A 80 -5.14 6.63 -7.31
CA LEU A 80 -5.14 7.94 -7.99
C LEU A 80 -5.20 9.08 -6.98
N ARG A 81 -6.11 8.98 -6.00
CA ARG A 81 -6.27 10.00 -4.95
C ARG A 81 -4.96 10.28 -4.22
N LEU A 82 -4.19 9.22 -3.93
CA LEU A 82 -2.89 9.29 -3.26
C LEU A 82 -1.75 9.68 -4.21
N ALA A 83 -1.85 9.34 -5.49
CA ALA A 83 -0.85 9.67 -6.51
C ALA A 83 -0.89 11.16 -6.91
N HIS A 84 -2.07 11.77 -7.05
CA HIS A 84 -2.23 13.18 -7.44
C HIS A 84 -2.00 14.19 -6.30
N VAL A 85 -1.26 13.81 -5.26
CA VAL A 85 -0.69 14.79 -4.34
C VAL A 85 0.42 15.51 -5.11
N GLU A 86 0.38 16.84 -5.20
CA GLU A 86 1.40 17.61 -5.93
C GLU A 86 2.79 17.31 -5.36
N ASP A 87 3.79 17.09 -6.22
CA ASP A 87 5.15 16.83 -5.76
C ASP A 87 5.75 18.12 -5.20
N PRO A 88 5.89 18.24 -3.86
CA PRO A 88 6.41 19.46 -3.26
C PRO A 88 7.92 19.60 -3.55
N SER A 89 8.59 18.56 -4.03
CA SER A 89 10.01 18.63 -4.43
C SER A 89 10.25 19.54 -5.63
N LYS A 90 9.23 19.82 -6.44
CA LYS A 90 9.29 20.79 -7.56
C LYS A 90 9.13 22.24 -7.11
N GLN A 91 8.85 22.49 -5.82
CA GLN A 91 8.73 23.83 -5.24
C GLN A 91 9.98 24.16 -4.42
N ASP A 92 10.60 25.32 -4.71
CA ASP A 92 11.84 25.77 -4.06
C ASP A 92 11.71 25.98 -2.53
N GLN A 93 10.49 26.20 -2.03
CA GLN A 93 10.19 26.44 -0.60
C GLN A 93 9.37 25.33 0.08
N ALA A 94 9.32 24.12 -0.47
CA ALA A 94 8.55 23.05 0.15
C ALA A 94 9.08 22.64 1.53
N LYS A 95 8.18 22.57 2.51
CA LYS A 95 8.53 22.20 3.88
C LYS A 95 8.99 20.74 3.92
N LYS A 96 9.94 20.43 4.79
CA LYS A 96 10.43 19.05 5.01
C LYS A 96 9.30 18.07 5.31
N GLN A 97 8.26 18.53 6.00
CA GLN A 97 7.06 17.75 6.34
C GLN A 97 6.23 17.38 5.10
N GLU A 98 6.03 18.31 4.15
CA GLU A 98 5.27 18.06 2.92
C GLU A 98 5.98 17.01 2.04
N LYS A 99 7.31 17.10 1.93
CA LYS A 99 8.12 16.10 1.22
C LYS A 99 8.05 14.71 1.86
N ALA A 100 7.96 14.64 3.19
CA ALA A 100 7.81 13.37 3.90
C ALA A 100 6.40 12.78 3.68
N GLN A 101 5.37 13.61 3.75
CA GLN A 101 3.97 13.20 3.52
C GLN A 101 3.76 12.70 2.09
N PHE A 102 4.28 13.41 1.08
CA PHE A 102 4.21 13.01 -0.32
C PHE A 102 4.83 11.63 -0.58
N LYS A 103 6.02 11.39 -0.01
CA LYS A 103 6.68 10.07 -0.09
C LYS A 103 5.85 8.98 0.55
N GLU A 104 5.21 9.27 1.68
CA GLU A 104 4.38 8.31 2.39
C GLU A 104 3.11 7.97 1.61
N ASP A 105 2.44 8.97 1.02
CA ASP A 105 1.24 8.75 0.21
C ASP A 105 1.55 8.00 -1.09
N ARG A 106 2.72 8.23 -1.71
CA ARG A 106 3.22 7.41 -2.84
C ARG A 106 3.35 5.92 -2.48
N LYS A 107 3.83 5.58 -1.28
CA LYS A 107 3.92 4.17 -0.85
C LYS A 107 2.53 3.54 -0.65
N LYS A 108 1.60 4.31 -0.06
CA LYS A 108 0.21 3.86 0.10
C LYS A 108 -0.46 3.66 -1.26
N ALA A 109 -0.18 4.53 -2.23
CA ALA A 109 -0.65 4.33 -3.60
C ALA A 109 -0.05 3.04 -4.19
N LYS A 110 1.24 2.79 -3.96
CA LYS A 110 1.94 1.60 -4.47
C LYS A 110 1.34 0.30 -3.98
N ILE A 111 1.08 0.15 -2.68
CA ILE A 111 0.49 -1.09 -2.16
C ILE A 111 -0.91 -1.36 -2.75
N ILE A 112 -1.70 -0.31 -3.03
CA ILE A 112 -3.00 -0.44 -3.70
C ILE A 112 -2.81 -0.90 -5.15
N VAL A 113 -1.87 -0.30 -5.89
CA VAL A 113 -1.54 -0.70 -7.26
C VAL A 113 -1.07 -2.15 -7.33
N ASP A 114 -0.12 -2.54 -6.47
CA ASP A 114 0.42 -3.90 -6.42
C ASP A 114 -0.70 -4.92 -6.10
N THR A 115 -1.63 -4.55 -5.21
CA THR A 115 -2.82 -5.35 -4.90
C THR A 115 -3.76 -5.46 -6.09
N TRP A 116 -4.08 -4.35 -6.76
CA TRP A 116 -4.95 -4.36 -7.94
C TRP A 116 -4.37 -5.22 -9.07
N LEU A 117 -3.09 -5.06 -9.39
CA LEU A 117 -2.44 -5.82 -10.45
C LEU A 117 -2.41 -7.33 -10.13
N SER A 118 -2.13 -7.70 -8.88
CA SER A 118 -2.20 -9.09 -8.44
C SER A 118 -3.62 -9.64 -8.56
N PHE A 119 -4.62 -8.85 -8.16
CA PHE A 119 -6.03 -9.18 -8.29
C PHE A 119 -6.47 -9.37 -9.75
N VAL A 120 -6.06 -8.48 -10.68
CA VAL A 120 -6.30 -8.66 -12.11
C VAL A 120 -5.70 -9.98 -12.61
N GLY A 121 -4.50 -10.35 -12.12
CA GLY A 121 -3.87 -11.64 -12.40
C GLY A 121 -4.72 -12.83 -11.94
N ILE A 122 -5.26 -12.77 -10.72
CA ILE A 122 -6.16 -13.80 -10.16
C ILE A 122 -7.42 -13.93 -11.01
N MET A 123 -8.08 -12.81 -11.31
CA MET A 123 -9.34 -12.80 -12.06
C MET A 123 -9.16 -13.30 -13.50
N LYS A 124 -8.01 -13.01 -14.12
CA LYS A 124 -7.67 -13.53 -15.46
C LYS A 124 -7.61 -15.06 -15.49
N VAL A 125 -7.16 -15.72 -14.42
CA VAL A 125 -7.17 -17.20 -14.33
C VAL A 125 -8.60 -17.74 -14.28
N ALA A 126 -9.51 -17.00 -13.64
CA ALA A 126 -10.94 -17.32 -13.60
C ALA A 126 -11.69 -16.98 -14.91
N GLY A 127 -10.99 -16.46 -15.93
CA GLY A 127 -11.59 -16.03 -17.20
C GLY A 127 -12.25 -14.66 -17.16
N ILE A 128 -12.11 -13.91 -16.05
CA ILE A 128 -12.69 -12.58 -15.89
C ILE A 128 -11.63 -11.53 -16.21
N HIS A 129 -11.89 -10.72 -17.24
CA HIS A 129 -10.96 -9.70 -17.70
C HIS A 129 -11.24 -8.36 -17.03
N LEU A 130 -10.40 -7.99 -16.07
CA LEU A 130 -10.44 -6.69 -15.42
C LEU A 130 -9.45 -5.69 -16.05
N PRO A 131 -9.73 -4.38 -15.97
CA PRO A 131 -8.79 -3.36 -16.42
C PRO A 131 -7.47 -3.41 -15.67
N ASN A 132 -6.35 -3.35 -16.39
CA ASN A 132 -5.00 -3.32 -15.83
C ASN A 132 -4.36 -1.92 -15.85
N THR A 133 -5.15 -0.89 -16.18
CA THR A 133 -4.72 0.50 -16.19
C THR A 133 -4.43 0.95 -14.76
N VAL A 134 -3.20 1.40 -14.50
CA VAL A 134 -2.76 1.92 -13.19
C VAL A 134 -1.73 3.04 -13.43
N VAL A 135 -1.63 3.98 -12.49
CA VAL A 135 -0.62 5.04 -12.57
C VAL A 135 0.78 4.47 -12.29
N ASN A 136 1.75 4.88 -13.11
CA ASN A 136 3.16 4.58 -12.85
C ASN A 136 3.66 5.46 -11.68
N LEU A 137 4.09 4.81 -10.60
CA LEU A 137 4.50 5.48 -9.36
C LEU A 137 6.03 5.60 -9.21
N ASP A 138 6.80 5.31 -10.26
CA ASP A 138 8.27 5.39 -10.22
C ASP A 138 8.78 6.83 -10.09
N LYS A 139 10.01 6.97 -9.59
CA LYS A 139 10.66 8.27 -9.41
C LYS A 139 10.90 8.93 -10.77
N GLY A 140 10.47 10.18 -10.91
CA GLY A 140 10.68 10.97 -12.13
C GLY A 140 9.59 10.78 -13.20
N THR A 141 8.68 9.82 -13.04
CA THR A 141 7.51 9.70 -13.90
C THR A 141 6.53 10.83 -13.59
N GLU A 142 6.17 11.61 -14.60
CA GLU A 142 5.13 12.62 -14.47
C GLU A 142 3.78 11.92 -14.32
N ILE A 143 3.15 12.14 -13.17
CA ILE A 143 1.78 11.70 -12.95
C ILE A 143 0.90 12.65 -13.79
N PRO A 144 0.00 12.12 -14.63
CA PRO A 144 -0.86 12.97 -15.44
C PRO A 144 -1.63 13.96 -14.54
N PRO A 145 -1.85 15.20 -15.01
CA PRO A 145 -2.71 16.16 -14.33
C PRO A 145 -4.06 15.55 -13.95
N ARG A 146 -4.63 15.97 -12.81
CA ARG A 146 -5.91 15.47 -12.31
C ARG A 146 -7.03 15.52 -13.37
N ALA A 147 -7.00 16.52 -14.26
CA ALA A 147 -7.96 16.64 -15.36
C ALA A 147 -7.87 15.47 -16.36
N LEU A 148 -6.65 15.03 -16.73
CA LEU A 148 -6.44 13.87 -17.59
C LEU A 148 -6.78 12.55 -16.89
N ALA A 149 -6.66 12.52 -15.56
CA ALA A 149 -7.10 11.39 -14.76
C ALA A 149 -8.63 11.21 -14.75
N VAL A 150 -9.42 12.26 -15.01
CA VAL A 150 -10.89 12.13 -15.12
C VAL A 150 -11.27 11.26 -16.32
N ASP A 151 -10.63 11.47 -17.46
CA ASP A 151 -10.86 10.65 -18.66
C ASP A 151 -10.44 9.19 -18.44
N GLU A 152 -9.35 8.96 -17.70
CA GLU A 152 -8.91 7.61 -17.33
C GLU A 152 -9.87 6.95 -16.35
N ILE A 153 -10.39 7.70 -15.36
CA ILE A 153 -11.42 7.24 -14.43
C ILE A 153 -12.68 6.85 -15.18
N GLU A 154 -13.15 7.68 -16.12
CA GLU A 154 -14.36 7.39 -16.90
C GLU A 154 -14.16 6.14 -17.76
N LYS A 155 -13.03 6.00 -18.45
CA LYS A 155 -12.70 4.80 -19.23
C LYS A 155 -12.66 3.55 -18.35
N PHE A 156 -12.01 3.63 -17.20
CA PHE A 156 -11.93 2.54 -16.24
C PHE A 156 -13.32 2.15 -15.72
N SER A 157 -14.11 3.15 -15.30
CA SER A 157 -15.46 2.98 -14.77
C SER A 157 -16.34 2.27 -15.80
N ASN A 158 -16.35 2.73 -17.06
CA ASN A 158 -17.09 2.09 -18.13
C ASN A 158 -16.71 0.62 -18.34
N GLN A 159 -15.42 0.26 -18.22
CA GLN A 159 -14.99 -1.14 -18.32
C GLN A 159 -15.50 -1.99 -17.16
N ILE A 160 -15.50 -1.45 -15.93
CA ILE A 160 -16.05 -2.13 -14.75
C ILE A 160 -17.56 -2.30 -14.86
N TRP A 161 -18.29 -1.29 -15.33
CA TRP A 161 -19.74 -1.34 -15.49
C TRP A 161 -20.20 -2.26 -16.62
N ASN A 162 -19.31 -2.60 -17.56
CA ASN A 162 -19.58 -3.57 -18.62
C ASN A 162 -19.42 -5.04 -18.16
N LEU A 163 -18.96 -5.30 -16.93
CA LEU A 163 -18.94 -6.64 -16.35
C LEU A 163 -20.37 -7.15 -16.14
N SER A 164 -20.60 -8.44 -16.34
CA SER A 164 -21.87 -9.04 -15.92
C SER A 164 -22.03 -8.98 -14.40
N THR A 165 -23.28 -9.02 -13.92
CA THR A 165 -23.58 -9.01 -12.48
C THR A 165 -22.83 -10.11 -11.72
N MET A 166 -22.73 -11.31 -12.31
CA MET A 166 -22.03 -12.42 -11.71
C MET A 166 -20.52 -12.17 -11.63
N GLU A 167 -19.91 -11.67 -12.70
CA GLU A 167 -18.48 -11.33 -12.71
C GLU A 167 -18.15 -10.23 -11.71
N ALA A 168 -19.00 -9.20 -11.60
CA ALA A 168 -18.84 -8.12 -10.63
C ALA A 168 -18.92 -8.65 -9.18
N GLN A 169 -19.87 -9.54 -8.88
CA GLN A 169 -20.02 -10.15 -7.56
C GLN A 169 -18.86 -11.07 -7.18
N ILE A 170 -18.40 -11.91 -8.12
CA ILE A 170 -17.22 -12.76 -7.93
C ILE A 170 -15.99 -11.88 -7.69
N SER A 171 -15.80 -10.86 -8.52
CA SER A 171 -14.68 -9.92 -8.42
C SER A 171 -14.63 -9.25 -7.04
N LEU A 172 -15.76 -8.73 -6.57
CA LEU A 172 -15.84 -8.10 -5.24
C LEU A 172 -15.58 -9.08 -4.11
N SER A 173 -16.09 -10.31 -4.21
CA SER A 173 -15.88 -11.34 -3.20
C SER A 173 -14.41 -11.72 -3.11
N VAL A 174 -13.77 -11.99 -4.25
CA VAL A 174 -12.34 -12.33 -4.32
C VAL A 174 -11.47 -11.17 -3.86
N LEU A 175 -11.76 -9.93 -4.26
CA LEU A 175 -11.02 -8.76 -3.82
C LEU A 175 -11.11 -8.56 -2.30
N THR A 176 -12.30 -8.77 -1.72
CA THR A 176 -12.51 -8.67 -0.28
C THR A 176 -11.70 -9.74 0.46
N SER A 177 -11.78 -11.00 0.04
CA SER A 177 -10.97 -12.09 0.61
C SER A 177 -9.48 -11.83 0.46
N PHE A 178 -9.04 -11.28 -0.68
CA PHE A 178 -7.65 -10.93 -0.89
C PHE A 178 -7.18 -9.84 0.06
N CYS A 179 -7.99 -8.79 0.26
CA CYS A 179 -7.70 -7.75 1.23
C CYS A 179 -7.64 -8.31 2.67
N ASP A 180 -8.52 -9.24 3.02
CA ASP A 180 -8.49 -9.92 4.33
C ASP A 180 -7.19 -10.71 4.53
N SER A 181 -6.71 -11.45 3.53
CA SER A 181 -5.41 -12.13 3.58
C SER A 181 -4.23 -11.17 3.74
N ILE A 182 -4.24 -10.01 3.07
CA ILE A 182 -3.20 -8.98 3.22
C ILE A 182 -3.23 -8.40 4.64
N VAL A 183 -4.42 -8.14 5.21
CA VAL A 183 -4.57 -7.69 6.60
C VAL A 183 -4.01 -8.74 7.57
N TRP A 184 -4.35 -10.01 7.36
CA TRP A 184 -3.90 -11.11 8.21
C TRP A 184 -2.36 -11.20 8.25
N TRP A 185 -1.71 -11.18 7.09
CA TRP A 185 -0.25 -11.18 7.02
C TRP A 185 0.37 -9.92 7.61
N THR A 186 -0.27 -8.77 7.41
CA THR A 186 0.18 -7.50 8.00
C THR A 186 0.18 -7.57 9.53
N GLN A 187 -0.86 -8.15 10.14
CA GLN A 187 -0.93 -8.33 11.59
C GLN A 187 0.11 -9.33 12.07
N ARG A 188 0.21 -10.49 11.42
CA ARG A 188 1.14 -11.56 11.82
C ARG A 188 2.60 -11.14 11.75
N LEU A 189 2.96 -10.35 10.73
CA LEU A 189 4.33 -9.85 10.54
C LEU A 189 4.65 -8.59 11.37
N LYS A 190 3.67 -8.04 12.10
CA LYS A 190 3.92 -7.01 13.13
C LYS A 190 4.40 -7.63 14.45
N SER A 191 3.91 -8.81 14.81
CA SER A 191 4.17 -9.46 16.11
C SER A 191 5.53 -10.19 16.23
N GLY A 192 6.33 -10.26 15.17
CA GLY A 192 7.58 -11.05 15.12
C GLY A 192 8.76 -10.53 15.94
N THR A 193 8.57 -9.66 16.95
CA THR A 193 9.64 -9.25 17.89
C THR A 193 9.23 -9.39 19.35
N GLY A 194 8.20 -10.22 19.65
CA GLY A 194 7.64 -10.31 21.00
C GLY A 194 7.17 -11.69 21.49
N ASP A 195 6.85 -12.65 20.63
CA ASP A 195 6.22 -13.90 21.09
C ASP A 195 7.10 -15.13 20.81
N GLN A 196 8.11 -15.31 21.67
CA GLN A 196 8.63 -16.61 22.10
C GLN A 196 8.39 -16.73 23.61
N GLN A 197 7.12 -16.85 23.98
CA GLN A 197 6.52 -17.18 25.28
C GLN A 197 5.03 -17.09 24.94
N ASP A 198 4.34 -18.15 24.53
CA ASP A 198 4.04 -19.32 25.34
C ASP A 198 3.80 -20.55 24.44
N GLU A 199 4.67 -21.55 24.56
CA GLU A 199 4.31 -22.96 24.39
C GLU A 199 4.23 -23.55 25.80
N ILE A 200 3.04 -24.03 26.20
CA ILE A 200 2.71 -25.31 26.86
C ILE A 200 1.19 -25.37 27.04
#